data_AF-A0A834MDF9-F1
#
_entry.id   AF-A0A834MDF9-F1
#
_cell.length_a   1.000
_cell.length_b   1.000
_cell.length_c   1.000
_cell.angle_alpha   90.00
_cell.angle_beta   90.00
_cell.angle_gamma   90.00
#
_symmetry.space_group_name_H-M   'P 1'
#
loop_
_entity.id
_entity.type
_entity.pdbx_description
1 polymer ?
#
loop_
_entity_poly.entity_id
_entity_poly.type
_entity_poly.pdbx_seq_one_letter_code
_entity_poly.pdbx_strand_id
1 'polypeptide(L)' 'MTPSPGLNFKKSNIRIWIHQRNLTNLQQVVWEGHGSKLLVEHSNNTRVKKFLEAVPFIM' A
#
# COMPACT_ATOMS: atom_id res chain seq x y z
N MET A 1 -22.75 -0.39 15.63
CA MET A 1 -21.54 0.06 14.92
C MET A 1 -20.39 -0.82 15.36
N THR A 2 -20.15 -1.92 14.66
CA THR A 2 -18.90 -2.67 14.83
C THR A 2 -17.81 -1.82 14.17
N PRO A 3 -16.70 -1.49 14.86
CA PRO A 3 -15.56 -0.95 14.14
C PRO A 3 -15.15 -2.02 13.14
N SER A 4 -15.29 -1.72 11.84
CA SER A 4 -14.59 -2.47 10.80
C SER A 4 -13.17 -2.66 11.33
N PRO A 5 -12.59 -3.87 11.35
CA PRO A 5 -11.21 -4.06 11.77
C PRO A 5 -10.35 -3.27 10.79
N GLY A 6 -10.13 -1.99 11.11
CA GLY A 6 -9.56 -1.01 10.22
C GLY A 6 -8.20 -1.54 9.86
N LEU A 7 -7.98 -1.73 8.57
CA LEU A 7 -6.68 -2.17 8.06
C LEU A 7 -5.62 -1.28 8.69
N ASN A 8 -4.82 -1.86 9.57
CA ASN A 8 -3.88 -1.07 10.33
C ASN A 8 -2.72 -0.74 9.37
N PHE A 9 -2.71 0.49 8.86
CA PHE A 9 -1.72 0.99 7.91
C PHE A 9 -0.36 1.29 8.57
N LYS A 10 0.12 0.34 9.37
CA LYS A 10 1.49 0.29 9.92
C LYS A 10 2.46 -0.10 8.82
N LYS A 11 3.68 0.44 8.90
CA LYS A 11 4.79 0.15 7.98
C LYS A 11 5.05 -1.36 7.83
N SER A 12 4.95 -2.13 8.91
CA SER A 12 5.14 -3.59 8.89
C SER A 12 4.11 -4.30 8.01
N ASN A 13 2.84 -3.91 8.08
CA ASN A 13 1.77 -4.50 7.26
C ASN A 13 1.93 -4.16 5.79
N ILE A 14 2.30 -2.91 5.49
CA ILE A 14 2.62 -2.46 4.13
C ILE A 14 3.76 -3.30 3.55
N ARG A 15 4.83 -3.54 4.31
CA ARG A 15 5.94 -4.41 3.89
C ARG A 15 5.51 -5.84 3.61
N ILE A 16 4.64 -6.40 4.44
CA ILE A 16 4.07 -7.73 4.22
C ILE A 16 3.29 -7.73 2.90
N TRP A 17 2.43 -6.73 2.63
CA TRP A 17 1.65 -6.67 1.40
C TRP A 17 2.51 -6.45 0.15
N ILE A 18 3.57 -5.66 0.25
CA ILE A 18 4.56 -5.48 -0.82
C ILE A 18 5.23 -6.83 -1.14
N HIS A 19 5.66 -7.56 -0.11
CA HIS A 19 6.29 -8.87 -0.27
C HIS A 19 5.33 -9.91 -0.86
N GLN A 20 4.08 -9.93 -0.38
CA GLN A 20 3.00 -10.78 -0.88
C GLN A 20 2.46 -10.34 -2.25
N ARG A 21 2.90 -9.19 -2.78
CA ARG A 21 2.41 -8.60 -4.03
C ARG A 21 0.89 -8.33 -3.99
N ASN A 22 0.37 -8.06 -2.79
CA ASN A 22 -1.04 -7.79 -2.57
C ASN A 22 -1.35 -6.33 -2.93
N LEU A 23 -1.58 -6.10 -4.22
CA LEU A 23 -1.92 -4.78 -4.74
C LEU A 23 -3.25 -4.25 -4.20
N THR A 24 -4.22 -5.13 -3.91
CA THR A 24 -5.53 -4.73 -3.40
C THR A 24 -5.40 -3.98 -2.08
N ASN A 25 -4.63 -4.51 -1.13
CA ASN A 25 -4.39 -3.84 0.15
C ASN A 25 -3.56 -2.57 -0.02
N LEU A 26 -2.57 -2.58 -0.92
CA LEU A 26 -1.77 -1.37 -1.22
C LEU A 26 -2.63 -0.28 -1.87
N GLN A 27 -3.59 -0.63 -2.70
CA GLN A 27 -4.55 0.31 -3.28
C GLN A 27 -5.49 0.87 -2.23
N GLN A 28 -5.94 0.06 -1.28
CA GLN A 28 -6.73 0.54 -0.16
C GLN A 28 -5.95 1.54 0.72
N VAL A 29 -4.63 1.35 0.91
CA VAL A 29 -3.78 2.35 1.59
C VAL A 29 -3.85 3.71 0.87
N VAL A 30 -3.89 3.72 -0.47
CA VAL A 30 -4.01 4.96 -1.25
C VAL A 30 -5.40 5.58 -1.07
N TRP A 31 -6.46 4.80 -1.25
CA TRP A 31 -7.85 5.28 -1.13
C TRP A 31 -8.19 5.84 0.25
N GLU A 32 -7.60 5.30 1.30
CA GLU A 32 -7.77 5.77 2.68
C GLU A 32 -6.89 7.00 3.01
N GLY A 33 -6.19 7.57 2.01
CA GLY A 33 -5.36 8.77 2.17
C GLY A 33 -3.97 8.52 2.78
N HIS A 34 -3.55 7.26 2.88
CA HIS A 34 -2.25 6.86 3.43
C HIS A 34 -1.19 6.53 2.37
N GLY A 35 -1.43 6.89 1.11
CA GLY A 35 -0.52 6.59 0.00
C GLY A 35 0.90 7.14 0.19
N SER A 36 1.09 8.23 0.95
CA SER A 36 2.42 8.77 1.28
C SER A 36 3.35 7.74 1.95
N LYS A 37 2.77 6.77 2.68
CA LYS A 37 3.51 5.66 3.30
C LYS A 37 4.08 4.67 2.28
N LEU A 38 3.54 4.63 1.07
CA LEU A 38 4.00 3.77 -0.02
C LEU A 38 5.16 4.40 -0.79
N LEU A 39 5.24 5.73 -0.83
CA LEU A 39 6.30 6.47 -1.55
C LEU A 39 7.71 6.17 -1.02
N VAL A 40 7.81 5.82 0.26
CA VAL A 40 9.08 5.49 0.94
C VAL A 40 9.43 4.00 0.87
N GLU A 41 8.59 3.18 0.25
CA GLU A 41 8.78 1.72 0.17
C GLU A 41 9.23 1.29 -1.23
N HIS A 42 9.90 0.13 -1.30
CA HIS A 42 10.60 -0.31 -2.52
C HIS A 42 10.29 -1.80 -2.73
N SER A 43 10.28 -2.25 -3.99
CA SER A 43 10.08 -3.67 -4.30
C SER A 43 10.93 -4.09 -5.50
N ASN A 44 11.52 -5.28 -5.41
CA ASN A 44 12.20 -5.92 -6.55
C ASN A 44 11.21 -6.53 -7.55
N ASN A 45 9.94 -6.64 -7.19
CA ASN A 45 8.91 -7.12 -8.11
C ASN A 45 8.47 -6.00 -9.05
N THR A 46 8.60 -6.21 -10.37
CA THR A 46 8.25 -5.21 -11.39
C THR A 46 6.83 -4.70 -11.29
N ARG A 47 5.85 -5.56 -10.94
CA ARG A 47 4.44 -5.17 -10.84
C ARG A 47 4.20 -4.26 -9.63
N VAL A 48 4.74 -4.63 -8.46
CA VAL A 48 4.63 -3.79 -7.25
C VAL A 48 5.41 -2.49 -7.42
N LYS A 49 6.61 -2.54 -8.03
CA LYS A 49 7.40 -1.36 -8.34
C LYS A 49 6.62 -0.35 -9.19
N LYS A 50 6.03 -0.80 -10.31
CA LYS A 50 5.19 0.06 -11.17
C LYS A 50 4.00 0.66 -10.42
N PHE A 51 3.38 -0.10 -9.51
CA PHE A 51 2.32 0.42 -8.66
C PHE A 51 2.84 1.54 -7.75
N LEU A 52 3.94 1.31 -7.02
CA LEU A 52 4.55 2.32 -6.14
C LEU A 52 5.01 3.58 -6.89
N GLU A 53 5.48 3.45 -8.14
CA GLU A 53 5.83 4.58 -9.00
C GLU A 53 4.60 5.34 -9.53
N ALA A 54 3.47 4.66 -9.74
CA ALA A 54 2.21 5.26 -10.17
C ALA A 54 1.46 5.95 -9.02
N VAL A 55 1.67 5.49 -7.79
CA VAL A 55 1.05 5.99 -6.57
C VAL A 55 1.02 7.54 -6.46
N PRO A 56 2.12 8.31 -6.65
CA PRO A 56 2.07 9.79 -6.58
C PRO A 56 1.24 10.47 -7.69
N PHE A 57 0.90 9.76 -8.77
CA PHE A 57 0.08 10.28 -9.86
C PHE A 57 -1.42 10.01 -9.66
N ILE A 58 -1.77 9.08 -8.77
CA ILE A 58 -3.16 8.64 -8.52
C ILE A 58 -3.71 9.14 -7.17
N MET A 59 -2.88 9.75 -6.31
CA MET A 59 -3.35 10.39 -5.06
C MET A 59 -3.85 11.80 -5.30
#